data_AF-A0A3C1U3J5-F1
#
_entry.id   AF-A0A3C1U3J5-F1
#
_cell.length_a   1.000
_cell.length_b   1.000
_cell.length_c   1.000
_cell.angle_alpha   90.00
_cell.angle_beta   90.00
_cell.angle_gamma   90.00
#
_symmetry.space_group_name_H-M   'P 1'
#
loop_
_entity.id
_entity.type
_entity.pdbx_description
1 polymer ?
#
loop_
_entity_poly.entity_id
_entity_poly.type
_entity_poly.pdbx_seq_one_letter_code
_entity_poly.pdbx_strand_id
1 'polypeptide(L)' 'QYFMKASPVRPGDYLEFFAEIDLVGGLSACPGGDCSTTHSSDVAACYPLLVEVFAPQAGALDGWQSPPVNGYNRQHGL' A
#
# COMPACT_ATOMS: atom_id res chain seq x y z
N GLN A 1 16.79 16.02 -9.08
CA GLN A 1 16.85 14.69 -9.72
C GLN A 1 16.23 13.68 -8.75
N TYR A 2 15.41 12.75 -9.22
CA TYR A 2 14.92 11.63 -8.40
C TYR A 2 16.06 10.60 -8.27
N PHE A 3 16.25 10.06 -7.07
CA PHE A 3 17.27 9.06 -6.78
C PHE A 3 16.73 8.03 -5.78
N MET A 4 17.42 6.90 -5.67
CA MET A 4 17.10 5.84 -4.72
C MET A 4 18.32 5.51 -3.86
N LYS A 5 18.08 4.84 -2.75
CA LYS A 5 19.09 4.31 -1.82
C LYS A 5 18.54 3.03 -1.20
N ALA A 6 19.43 2.27 -0.57
CA ALA A 6 19.05 1.10 0.22
C ALA A 6 17.93 1.44 1.21
N SER A 7 16.84 0.67 1.15
CA SER A 7 15.76 0.74 2.12
C SER A 7 16.26 0.34 3.52
N PRO A 8 15.87 1.05 4.58
CA PRO A 8 16.23 0.68 5.95
C PRO A 8 15.41 -0.51 6.47
N VAL A 9 14.42 -1.01 5.72
CA VAL A 9 13.51 -2.09 6.12
C VAL A 9 14.26 -3.37 6.51
N ARG A 10 13.75 -4.07 7.53
CA ARG A 10 14.24 -5.35 8.03
C ARG A 10 13.09 -6.37 8.11
N PRO A 11 13.37 -7.68 8.11
CA PRO A 11 12.34 -8.68 8.36
C PRO A 11 11.63 -8.41 9.70
N GLY A 12 10.30 -8.33 9.64
CA GLY A 12 9.45 -7.98 10.78
C GLY A 12 8.95 -6.53 10.78
N ASP A 13 9.58 -5.63 10.02
CA ASP A 13 9.00 -4.31 9.77
C ASP A 13 7.74 -4.45 8.90
N TYR A 14 6.69 -3.67 9.21
CA TYR A 14 5.44 -3.70 8.48
C TYR A 14 4.83 -2.30 8.38
N LEU A 15 3.94 -2.14 7.41
CA LEU A 15 3.03 -1.01 7.29
C LEU A 15 1.60 -1.57 7.26
N GLU A 16 0.76 -1.09 8.16
CA GLU A 16 -0.62 -1.54 8.31
C GLU A 16 -1.60 -0.46 7.84
N PHE A 17 -2.70 -0.89 7.23
CA PHE A 17 -3.70 0.00 6.66
C PHE A 17 -5.09 -0.38 7.17
N PHE A 18 -5.94 0.63 7.35
CA PHE A 18 -7.37 0.46 7.53
C PHE A 18 -8.08 0.72 6.18
N ALA A 19 -8.81 -0.28 5.67
CA ALA A 19 -9.54 -0.16 4.42
C ALA A 19 -10.85 0.61 4.65
N GLU A 20 -10.85 1.91 4.32
CA GLU A 20 -12.03 2.77 4.49
C GLU A 20 -13.18 2.44 3.52
N ILE A 21 -12.86 1.79 2.40
CA ILE A 21 -13.81 1.27 1.40
C ILE A 21 -13.38 -0.16 1.03
N ASP A 22 -14.22 -0.88 0.31
CA ASP A 22 -13.83 -2.17 -0.28
C ASP A 22 -12.71 -1.96 -1.32
N LEU A 23 -11.61 -2.71 -1.17
CA LEU A 23 -10.43 -2.62 -2.03
C LEU A 23 -10.11 -3.97 -2.68
N VAL A 24 -9.71 -3.91 -3.95
CA VAL A 24 -8.95 -4.99 -4.60
C VAL A 24 -7.49 -4.60 -4.58
N GLY A 25 -6.71 -5.19 -3.68
CA GLY A 25 -5.29 -4.90 -3.52
C GLY A 25 -4.43 -5.51 -4.62
N GLY A 26 -3.42 -4.77 -5.08
CA GLY A 26 -2.35 -5.27 -5.95
C GLY A 26 -1.00 -4.93 -5.34
N LEU A 27 -0.16 -5.94 -5.12
CA LEU A 27 1.19 -5.77 -4.57
C LEU A 27 2.20 -6.49 -5.49
N SER A 28 3.32 -5.81 -5.77
CA SER A 28 4.43 -6.36 -6.55
C SER A 28 5.70 -6.37 -5.70
N ALA A 29 6.33 -7.54 -5.56
CA ALA A 29 7.67 -7.63 -5.02
C ALA A 29 8.65 -7.08 -6.07
N CYS A 30 9.16 -5.86 -5.82
CA CYS A 30 9.99 -5.13 -6.77
C CYS A 30 11.25 -5.93 -7.16
N PRO A 31 11.58 -6.07 -8.46
CA PRO A 31 12.79 -6.75 -8.89
C PRO A 31 14.07 -5.99 -8.51
N GLY A 32 13.98 -4.77 -7.97
CA GLY A 32 15.11 -4.02 -7.42
C GLY A 32 15.47 -4.40 -5.98
N GLY A 33 14.74 -5.31 -5.34
CA GLY A 33 14.95 -5.67 -3.94
C GLY A 33 14.79 -4.46 -3.00
N ASP A 34 15.82 -4.18 -2.21
CA ASP A 34 15.88 -3.02 -1.30
C ASP A 34 16.30 -1.71 -1.99
N CYS A 35 16.45 -1.71 -3.32
CA CYS A 35 16.90 -0.57 -4.13
C CYS A 35 18.31 -0.05 -3.78
N SER A 36 19.18 -0.88 -3.18
CA SER A 36 20.58 -0.52 -2.87
C SER A 36 21.53 -0.47 -4.08
N THR A 37 21.13 -1.02 -5.22
CA THR A 37 21.97 -1.16 -6.42
C THR A 37 21.54 -0.19 -7.53
N THR A 38 21.02 -0.70 -8.64
CA THR A 38 20.48 0.05 -9.79
C THR A 38 19.01 -0.32 -10.02
N HIS A 39 18.24 0.56 -10.65
CA HIS A 39 16.81 0.35 -10.86
C HIS A 39 16.57 -0.91 -11.70
N SER A 40 15.65 -1.79 -11.24
CA SER A 40 15.21 -2.99 -11.96
C SER A 40 16.37 -3.86 -12.43
N SER A 41 17.07 -4.47 -11.48
CA SER A 41 18.26 -5.28 -11.73
C SER A 41 17.94 -6.76 -11.57
N ASP A 42 18.23 -7.58 -12.57
CA ASP A 42 18.12 -9.05 -12.48
C ASP A 42 19.12 -9.67 -11.48
N VAL A 43 20.00 -8.85 -10.91
CA VAL A 43 21.03 -9.23 -9.93
C VAL A 43 20.61 -8.89 -8.50
N ALA A 44 19.58 -8.07 -8.30
CA ALA A 44 19.17 -7.67 -6.96
C ALA A 44 18.63 -8.87 -6.18
N ALA A 45 19.09 -9.02 -4.93
CA ALA A 45 18.52 -10.00 -4.02
C ALA A 45 17.07 -9.62 -3.72
N CYS A 46 16.14 -10.44 -4.21
CA CYS A 46 14.71 -10.25 -4.02
C CYS A 46 14.17 -11.21 -2.98
N TYR A 47 13.15 -10.76 -2.27
CA TYR A 47 12.49 -11.48 -1.19
C TYR A 47 10.97 -11.36 -1.36
N PRO A 48 10.18 -12.34 -0.89
CA PRO A 48 8.73 -12.23 -0.91
C PRO A 48 8.25 -11.11 0.02
N LEU A 49 7.06 -10.59 -0.26
CA LEU A 49 6.32 -9.70 0.63
C LEU A 49 5.10 -10.46 1.16
N LEU A 50 4.75 -10.21 2.42
CA LEU A 50 3.58 -10.82 3.07
C LEU A 50 2.45 -9.80 3.13
N VAL A 51 1.23 -10.24 2.80
CA VAL A 51 -0.01 -9.49 3.02
C VAL A 51 -0.90 -10.34 3.90
N GLU A 52 -1.37 -9.75 4.99
CA GLU A 52 -2.34 -10.36 5.90
C GLU A 52 -3.57 -9.46 5.97
N VAL A 53 -4.75 -10.08 6.12
CA VAL A 53 -6.03 -9.38 6.20
C VAL A 53 -6.69 -9.75 7.51
N PHE A 54 -7.00 -8.74 8.31
CA PHE A 54 -7.64 -8.90 9.61
C PHE A 54 -9.02 -8.24 9.61
N ALA A 55 -10.00 -8.92 10.19
CA ALA A 55 -11.31 -8.34 10.45
C ALA A 55 -11.37 -7.84 11.90
N PRO A 56 -11.86 -6.61 12.15
CA PRO A 56 -12.05 -6.13 13.51
C PRO A 56 -13.12 -6.96 14.22
N GLN A 57 -13.07 -6.96 15.55
CA GLN A 57 -14.14 -7.55 16.35
C GLN A 57 -15.49 -6.85 16.05
N ALA A 58 -16.59 -7.62 16.06
CA ALA A 58 -17.92 -7.06 15.88
C ALA A 58 -18.19 -5.92 16.88
N GLY A 59 -18.68 -4.77 16.38
CA GLY A 59 -18.94 -3.56 17.16
C GLY A 59 -17.75 -2.61 17.34
N ALA A 60 -16.52 -3.01 16.99
CA ALA A 60 -15.34 -2.16 17.17
C ALA A 60 -15.34 -0.88 16.32
N LEU A 61 -16.20 -0.81 15.30
CA LEU A 61 -16.34 0.32 14.38
C LEU A 61 -17.74 0.96 14.43
N ASP A 62 -18.47 0.78 15.54
CA ASP A 62 -19.80 1.36 15.68
C ASP A 62 -19.77 2.89 15.52
N GLY A 63 -20.61 3.40 14.61
CA GLY A 63 -20.68 4.83 14.27
C GLY A 63 -19.65 5.29 13.24
N TRP A 64 -18.64 4.49 12.89
CA TRP A 64 -17.79 4.78 11.74
C TRP A 64 -18.57 4.60 10.43
N GLN A 65 -18.31 5.47 9.46
CA GLN A 65 -18.93 5.44 8.15
C GLN A 65 -17.85 5.51 7.08
N SER A 66 -17.96 4.64 6.09
CA SER A 66 -17.14 4.69 4.89
C SER A 66 -17.29 6.05 4.19
N PRO A 67 -16.20 6.66 3.68
CA PRO A 67 -16.26 7.98 3.06
C PRO A 67 -17.14 7.96 1.80
N PRO A 68 -17.97 9.00 1.58
CA PRO A 68 -18.73 9.11 0.35
C PRO A 68 -17.80 9.42 -0.84
N VAL A 69 -18.29 9.14 -2.05
CA VAL A 69 -17.67 9.67 -3.27
C VAL A 69 -17.67 11.20 -3.26
N ASN A 70 -16.77 11.81 -4.02
CA ASN A 70 -16.65 13.26 -4.09
C ASN A 70 -17.99 13.91 -4.51
N GLY A 71 -18.42 14.92 -3.76
CA GLY A 71 -19.71 15.61 -3.96
C GLY A 71 -19.73 16.67 -5.07
N TYR A 72 -18.69 16.79 -5.89
CA TYR A 72 -18.69 17.67 -7.06
C TYR A 72 -19.89 17.33 -7.95
N ASN A 73 -20.65 18.36 -8.35
CA ASN A 73 -21.89 18.19 -9.12
C ASN A 73 -21.68 17.62 -10.53
N ARG A 74 -20.43 17.55 -11.01
CA ARG A 74 -20.04 17.07 -12.35
C ARG A 74 -20.72 17.82 -13.50
N GLN A 75 -21.17 19.05 -13.24
CA GLN A 75 -21.84 19.85 -14.26
C GLN A 75 -20.86 20.64 -15.13
N HIS A 76 -19.59 20.75 -14.72
CA HIS A 76 -18.55 21.40 -15.52
C HIS A 76 -18.93 22.83 -16.00
N GLY A 77 -19.69 23.57 -15.18
CA GLY A 77 -20.14 24.94 -15.46
C GLY A 77 -21.53 25.07 -16.09
N LEU A 78 -22.27 23.95 -16.25
CA LEU A 78 -23.67 23.91 -16.70
C LEU A 78 -24.68 23.91 -15.56
#